data_AF-A0A7J7NYA6-F1
#
_entry.id   AF-A0A7J7NYA6-F1
#
_cell.length_a   1.000
_cell.length_b   1.000
_cell.length_c   1.000
_cell.angle_alpha   90.00
_cell.angle_beta   90.00
_cell.angle_gamma   90.00
#
_symmetry.space_group_name_H-M   'P 1'
#
loop_
_entity.id
_entity.type
_entity.pdbx_description
1 polymer ?
#
loop_
_entity_poly.entity_id
_entity_poly.type
_entity_poly.pdbx_seq_one_letter_code
_entity_poly.pdbx_strand_id
1 'polypeptide(L)'
;MPKPIRANQLATAEETAKIIEANQSTMHNVFEATSNNPELFMCKPVLADEAVPTTASGSLETLHNTLHMWSGSRECPYHNMGNFYTAARDTLFFGVHGNVNQLWDYNSRNRDYKVEFDQEDWLQASFVFFDENRKLVKCKVKDCLIPQSLGYTFSVEKQDNAHVHRKYLKRRKTEKSKVRSQTLSLLGIRLKNWESRSNEWGSRSNDRVSVEAEVVRTKLALGPKFQRIA
;
A
#
# COMPACT_ATOMS: atom_id res chain seq x y z
N MET A 1 -14.40 -41.52 0.79
CA MET A 1 -15.03 -40.52 1.69
C MET A 1 -14.26 -39.21 1.56
N PRO A 2 -14.91 -38.07 1.31
CA PRO A 2 -14.21 -36.78 1.33
C PRO A 2 -13.69 -36.54 2.75
N LYS A 3 -12.41 -36.16 2.87
CA LYS A 3 -11.80 -35.85 4.16
C LYS A 3 -12.58 -34.68 4.80
N PRO A 4 -12.87 -34.74 6.11
CA PRO A 4 -13.47 -33.60 6.79
C PRO A 4 -12.56 -32.39 6.60
N ILE A 5 -13.15 -31.28 6.16
CA ILE A 5 -12.53 -29.95 6.17
C ILE A 5 -11.97 -29.77 7.57
N ARG A 6 -10.65 -29.58 7.70
CA ARG A 6 -10.02 -29.29 9.00
C ARG A 6 -10.83 -28.16 9.63
N ALA A 7 -11.44 -28.43 10.78
CA ALA A 7 -11.93 -27.37 11.64
C ALA A 7 -10.76 -26.40 11.82
N ASN A 8 -10.92 -25.16 11.32
CA ASN A 8 -9.95 -24.10 11.54
C ASN A 8 -9.72 -24.04 13.05
N GLN A 9 -8.51 -24.36 13.52
CA GLN A 9 -8.12 -23.94 14.86
C GLN A 9 -8.27 -22.43 14.88
N LEU A 10 -9.21 -21.93 15.67
CA LEU A 10 -9.40 -20.50 15.86
C LEU A 10 -8.06 -19.93 16.33
N ALA A 11 -7.56 -18.93 15.61
CA ALA A 11 -6.33 -18.25 15.97
C ALA A 11 -6.43 -17.77 17.43
N THR A 12 -5.34 -17.90 18.17
CA THR A 12 -5.26 -17.37 19.54
C THR A 12 -5.51 -15.86 19.53
N ALA A 13 -5.87 -15.29 20.69
CA ALA A 13 -6.06 -13.84 20.81
C ALA A 13 -4.78 -13.06 20.45
N GLU A 14 -3.61 -13.63 20.75
CA GLU A 14 -2.32 -13.04 20.41
C GLU A 14 -2.05 -13.05 18.89
N GLU A 15 -2.32 -14.17 18.21
CA GLU A 15 -2.19 -14.28 16.76
C GLU A 15 -3.16 -13.34 16.04
N THR A 16 -4.40 -13.26 16.52
CA THR A 16 -5.41 -12.34 16.00
C THR A 16 -4.95 -10.88 16.13
N ALA A 17 -4.41 -10.49 17.29
CA ALA A 17 -3.90 -9.13 17.49
C ALA A 17 -2.73 -8.79 16.55
N LYS A 18 -1.84 -9.76 16.28
CA LYS A 18 -0.74 -9.60 15.31
C LYS A 18 -1.25 -9.38 13.88
N ILE A 19 -2.29 -10.11 13.46
CA ILE A 19 -2.90 -9.94 12.13
C ILE A 19 -3.58 -8.58 12.01
N ILE A 20 -4.35 -8.16 13.02
CA ILE A 20 -5.00 -6.84 13.03
C ILE A 20 -3.95 -5.73 12.90
N GLU A 21 -2.87 -5.81 13.66
CA GLU A 21 -1.78 -4.82 13.59
C GLU A 21 -1.12 -4.78 12.21
N ALA A 22 -0.89 -5.94 11.60
CA ALA A 22 -0.31 -6.04 10.26
C ALA A 22 -1.24 -5.39 9.22
N ASN A 23 -2.54 -5.69 9.26
CA ASN A 23 -3.52 -5.11 8.34
C ASN A 23 -3.62 -3.59 8.51
N GLN A 24 -3.71 -3.11 9.75
CA GLN A 24 -3.72 -1.67 10.04
C GLN A 24 -2.45 -0.97 9.56
N SER A 25 -1.29 -1.60 9.74
CA SER A 25 -0.02 -1.09 9.24
C SER A 25 0.02 -0.99 7.72
N THR A 26 -0.48 -2.01 7.02
CA THR A 26 -0.57 -2.02 5.55
C THR A 26 -1.48 -0.89 5.06
N MET A 27 -2.67 -0.75 5.64
CA MET A 27 -3.61 0.33 5.30
C MET A 27 -2.98 1.71 5.51
N HIS A 28 -2.35 1.92 6.67
CA HIS A 28 -1.68 3.19 6.97
C HIS A 28 -0.60 3.53 5.95
N ASN A 29 0.26 2.57 5.59
CA ASN A 29 1.33 2.79 4.64
C ASN A 29 0.81 3.16 3.25
N VAL A 30 -0.28 2.52 2.81
CA VAL A 30 -0.90 2.83 1.51
C VAL A 30 -1.36 4.28 1.50
N PHE A 31 -2.20 4.70 2.46
CA PHE A 31 -2.69 6.08 2.48
C PHE A 31 -1.60 7.13 2.73
N GLU A 32 -0.60 6.84 3.55
CA GLU A 32 0.54 7.75 3.76
C GLU A 32 1.32 7.96 2.45
N ALA A 33 1.66 6.86 1.77
CA ALA A 33 2.46 6.89 0.54
C ALA A 33 1.72 7.52 -0.65
N THR A 34 0.40 7.34 -0.72
CA THR A 34 -0.42 7.84 -1.85
C THR A 34 -1.10 9.17 -1.60
N SER A 35 -0.98 9.74 -0.40
CA SER A 35 -1.65 10.99 0.02
C SER A 35 -1.53 12.13 -1.00
N ASN A 36 -0.37 12.29 -1.62
CA ASN A 36 -0.11 13.35 -2.61
C ASN A 36 0.02 12.83 -4.05
N ASN A 37 -0.14 11.54 -4.29
CA ASN A 37 0.14 10.89 -5.57
C ASN A 37 -1.03 10.00 -6.01
N PRO A 38 -2.04 10.53 -6.73
CA PRO A 38 -3.20 9.76 -7.17
C PRO A 38 -2.81 8.58 -8.08
N GLU A 39 -1.74 8.73 -8.88
CA GLU A 39 -1.21 7.64 -9.72
C GLU A 39 -0.78 6.41 -8.90
N LEU A 40 -0.26 6.59 -7.68
CA LEU A 40 0.10 5.47 -6.81
C LEU A 40 -1.15 4.82 -6.17
N PHE A 41 -2.23 5.58 -6.04
CA PHE A 41 -3.48 5.09 -5.45
C PHE A 41 -4.33 4.32 -6.47
N MET A 42 -4.53 4.92 -7.66
CA MET A 42 -5.47 4.46 -8.69
C MET A 42 -4.80 3.87 -9.94
N CYS A 43 -3.46 3.90 -10.03
CA CYS A 43 -2.72 3.82 -11.29
C CYS A 43 -2.82 5.10 -12.13
N LYS A 44 -1.93 5.23 -13.12
CA LYS A 44 -2.03 6.19 -14.21
C LYS A 44 -3.36 6.03 -14.98
N PRO A 45 -3.92 7.13 -15.49
CA PRO A 45 -5.09 7.05 -16.33
C PRO A 45 -4.78 6.25 -17.59
N VAL A 46 -5.72 5.40 -18.00
CA VAL A 46 -5.69 4.71 -19.30
C VAL A 46 -6.45 5.59 -20.28
N LEU A 47 -5.76 6.08 -21.30
CA LEU A 47 -6.33 7.00 -22.29
C LEU A 47 -6.79 6.24 -23.56
N ALA A 48 -7.59 6.92 -24.39
CA ALA A 48 -7.95 6.39 -25.69
C ALA A 48 -6.71 6.15 -26.56
N ASP A 49 -6.72 5.10 -27.37
CA ASP A 49 -5.64 4.72 -28.29
C ASP A 49 -4.28 4.37 -27.64
N GLU A 50 -4.20 4.33 -26.31
CA GLU A 50 -3.05 3.80 -25.59
C GLU A 50 -3.23 2.30 -25.31
N ALA A 51 -2.13 1.54 -25.44
CA ALA A 51 -2.12 0.17 -24.98
C ALA A 51 -2.33 0.14 -23.47
N VAL A 52 -3.35 -0.59 -23.01
CA VAL A 52 -3.59 -0.81 -21.57
C VAL A 52 -2.31 -1.39 -20.96
N PRO A 53 -1.64 -0.68 -20.03
CA PRO A 53 -0.41 -1.18 -19.43
C PRO A 53 -0.68 -2.51 -18.73
N THR A 54 0.06 -3.56 -19.08
CA THR A 54 -0.15 -4.91 -18.54
C THR A 54 0.13 -5.03 -17.03
N THR A 55 0.74 -4.02 -16.39
CA THR A 55 1.23 -4.11 -15.01
C THR A 55 1.24 -2.78 -14.26
N ALA A 56 0.12 -2.09 -14.18
CA ALA A 56 0.02 -0.99 -13.24
C ALA A 56 -1.34 -1.04 -12.56
N SER A 57 -1.46 -1.85 -11.50
CA SER A 57 -2.58 -1.74 -10.58
C SER A 57 -2.24 -0.69 -9.52
N GLY A 58 -3.22 0.15 -9.19
CA GLY A 58 -3.07 1.05 -8.06
C GLY A 58 -2.89 0.29 -6.75
N SER A 59 -2.37 0.96 -5.73
CA SER A 59 -2.24 0.35 -4.39
C SER A 59 -3.61 -0.06 -3.81
N LEU A 60 -4.67 0.72 -4.08
CA LEU A 60 -6.03 0.36 -3.66
C LEU A 60 -6.52 -0.91 -4.35
N GLU A 61 -6.34 -1.02 -5.67
CA GLU A 61 -6.72 -2.19 -6.45
C GLU A 61 -5.96 -3.45 -5.97
N THR A 62 -4.68 -3.28 -5.64
CA THR A 62 -3.84 -4.37 -5.09
C THR A 62 -4.37 -4.86 -3.74
N LEU A 63 -4.78 -3.95 -2.85
CA LEU A 63 -5.42 -4.32 -1.58
C LEU A 63 -6.75 -5.05 -1.81
N HIS A 64 -7.57 -4.55 -2.73
CA HIS A 64 -8.85 -5.15 -3.09
C HIS A 64 -8.68 -6.58 -3.62
N ASN A 65 -7.66 -6.83 -4.44
CA ASN A 65 -7.36 -8.16 -4.99
C ASN A 65 -7.06 -9.18 -3.88
N THR A 66 -6.48 -8.74 -2.76
CA THR A 66 -6.24 -9.62 -1.61
C THR A 66 -7.54 -10.14 -1.00
N LEU A 67 -8.59 -9.33 -0.95
CA LEU A 67 -9.91 -9.74 -0.43
C LEU A 67 -10.62 -10.71 -1.37
N HIS A 68 -10.51 -10.50 -2.68
CA HIS A 68 -10.98 -11.45 -3.70
C HIS A 68 -10.37 -12.83 -3.50
N MET A 69 -9.03 -12.89 -3.39
CA MET A 69 -8.32 -14.15 -3.22
C MET A 69 -8.54 -14.81 -1.85
N TRP A 70 -8.75 -14.01 -0.80
CA TRP A 70 -8.99 -14.53 0.53
C TRP A 70 -10.39 -15.15 0.68
N SER A 71 -11.41 -14.51 0.09
CA SER A 71 -12.81 -14.95 0.18
C SER A 71 -13.22 -15.94 -0.93
N GLY A 72 -12.50 -15.96 -2.05
CA GLY A 72 -12.76 -16.84 -3.18
C GLY A 72 -12.36 -18.30 -2.99
N SER A 73 -12.87 -19.18 -3.85
CA SER A 73 -12.37 -20.56 -3.94
C SER A 73 -10.89 -20.55 -4.28
N ARG A 74 -10.09 -21.36 -3.57
CA ARG A 74 -8.66 -21.57 -3.86
C ARG A 74 -8.40 -22.63 -4.92
N GLU A 75 -9.45 -23.33 -5.34
CA GLU A 75 -9.39 -24.41 -6.32
C GLU A 75 -9.92 -23.92 -7.67
N CYS A 76 -9.22 -24.29 -8.74
CA CYS A 76 -9.63 -24.02 -10.11
C CYS A 76 -11.06 -24.58 -10.35
N PRO A 77 -12.00 -23.78 -10.89
CA PRO A 77 -11.80 -22.52 -11.63
C PRO A 77 -11.96 -21.22 -10.81
N TYR A 78 -11.68 -21.26 -9.51
CA TYR A 78 -11.66 -20.10 -8.60
C TYR A 78 -13.01 -19.36 -8.50
N HIS A 79 -14.12 -20.10 -8.48
CA HIS A 79 -15.48 -19.56 -8.49
C HIS A 79 -15.73 -18.41 -7.51
N ASN A 80 -16.73 -17.58 -7.85
CA ASN A 80 -17.18 -16.43 -7.08
C ASN A 80 -16.04 -15.43 -6.89
N MET A 81 -15.78 -14.98 -5.66
CA MET A 81 -14.82 -13.92 -5.33
C MET A 81 -13.40 -14.16 -5.87
N GLY A 82 -13.02 -15.41 -6.18
CA GLY A 82 -11.69 -15.75 -6.71
C GLY A 82 -11.52 -15.54 -8.23
N ASN A 83 -12.58 -15.21 -8.95
CA ASN A 83 -12.57 -15.06 -10.40
C ASN A 83 -13.50 -13.91 -10.83
N PHE A 84 -12.96 -12.88 -11.47
CA PHE A 84 -13.71 -11.69 -11.89
C PHE A 84 -14.93 -11.99 -12.76
N TYR A 85 -14.91 -13.07 -13.55
CA TYR A 85 -16.07 -13.48 -14.34
C TYR A 85 -17.27 -13.90 -13.47
N THR A 86 -17.02 -14.37 -12.25
CA THR A 86 -18.05 -14.88 -11.33
C THR A 86 -18.15 -14.12 -10.02
N ALA A 87 -17.28 -13.16 -9.75
CA ALA A 87 -17.16 -12.50 -8.45
C ALA A 87 -18.49 -11.92 -7.96
N ALA A 88 -19.21 -11.20 -8.81
CA ALA A 88 -20.48 -10.57 -8.49
C ALA A 88 -21.65 -11.56 -8.22
N ARG A 89 -21.45 -12.88 -8.41
CA ARG A 89 -22.44 -13.89 -8.01
C ARG A 89 -22.51 -14.10 -6.50
N ASP A 90 -21.45 -13.71 -5.78
CA ASP A 90 -21.43 -13.66 -4.33
C ASP A 90 -21.77 -12.23 -3.87
N THR A 91 -22.78 -12.08 -3.02
CA THR A 91 -23.21 -10.77 -2.51
C THR A 91 -22.12 -10.03 -1.75
N LEU A 92 -21.11 -10.74 -1.22
CA LEU A 92 -19.93 -10.15 -0.59
C LEU A 92 -19.18 -9.18 -1.53
N PHE A 93 -19.25 -9.42 -2.84
CA PHE A 93 -18.68 -8.55 -3.87
C PHE A 93 -19.08 -7.08 -3.67
N PHE A 94 -20.38 -6.82 -3.48
CA PHE A 94 -20.89 -5.47 -3.33
C PHE A 94 -20.46 -4.83 -2.01
N GLY A 95 -20.32 -5.61 -0.93
CA GLY A 95 -19.78 -5.13 0.34
C GLY A 95 -18.30 -4.76 0.25
N VAL A 96 -17.50 -5.58 -0.42
CA VAL A 96 -16.07 -5.31 -0.66
C VAL A 96 -15.92 -4.05 -1.52
N HIS A 97 -16.62 -3.94 -2.64
CA HIS A 97 -16.55 -2.75 -3.50
C HIS A 97 -17.14 -1.49 -2.86
N GLY A 98 -18.16 -1.62 -1.99
CA GLY A 98 -18.66 -0.51 -1.18
C GLY A 98 -17.60 0.03 -0.23
N ASN A 99 -16.83 -0.85 0.43
CA ASN A 99 -15.72 -0.44 1.27
C ASN A 99 -14.55 0.14 0.46
N VAL A 100 -14.25 -0.39 -0.73
CA VAL A 100 -13.26 0.19 -1.66
C VAL A 100 -13.65 1.63 -2.05
N ASN A 101 -14.93 1.86 -2.32
CA ASN A 101 -15.45 3.20 -2.61
C ASN A 101 -15.30 4.14 -1.40
N GLN A 102 -15.56 3.65 -0.17
CA GLN A 102 -15.33 4.42 1.06
C GLN A 102 -13.85 4.77 1.28
N LEU A 103 -12.93 3.86 0.94
CA LEU A 103 -11.49 4.10 1.01
C LEU A 103 -11.04 5.17 0.01
N TRP A 104 -11.62 5.17 -1.20
CA TRP A 104 -11.39 6.24 -2.17
C TRP A 104 -11.93 7.60 -1.65
N ASP A 105 -13.17 7.66 -1.17
CA ASP A 105 -13.73 8.87 -0.56
C ASP A 105 -12.87 9.40 0.60
N TYR A 106 -12.36 8.52 1.46
CA TYR A 106 -11.43 8.90 2.53
C TYR A 106 -10.15 9.54 1.99
N ASN A 107 -9.55 8.96 0.94
CA ASN A 107 -8.37 9.55 0.29
C ASN A 107 -8.69 10.92 -0.32
N SER A 108 -9.82 11.03 -1.03
CA SER A 108 -10.24 12.24 -1.72
C SER A 108 -10.54 13.36 -0.73
N ARG A 109 -11.19 13.07 0.41
CA ARG A 109 -11.37 14.04 1.51
C ARG A 109 -10.06 14.56 2.08
N ASN A 110 -9.06 13.70 2.28
CA ASN A 110 -7.74 14.12 2.76
C ASN A 110 -6.99 14.99 1.74
N ARG A 111 -7.44 15.02 0.48
CA ARG A 111 -6.92 15.84 -0.61
C ARG A 111 -7.88 17.00 -0.96
N ASP A 112 -8.84 17.33 -0.09
CA ASP A 112 -9.86 18.36 -0.32
C ASP A 112 -10.65 18.19 -1.63
N TYR A 113 -10.90 16.93 -2.01
CA TYR A 113 -11.52 16.54 -3.28
C TYR A 113 -10.84 17.11 -4.53
N LYS A 114 -9.52 17.36 -4.46
CA LYS A 114 -8.73 17.67 -5.65
C LYS A 114 -8.82 16.50 -6.62
N VAL A 115 -9.23 16.79 -7.85
CA VAL A 115 -9.31 15.82 -8.95
C VAL A 115 -8.00 15.03 -9.07
N GLU A 116 -8.12 13.73 -9.27
CA GLU A 116 -6.99 12.81 -9.40
C GLU A 116 -6.23 13.05 -10.70
N PHE A 117 -6.97 13.20 -11.80
CA PHE A 117 -6.48 13.28 -13.18
C PHE A 117 -7.27 14.36 -13.92
N ASP A 118 -6.59 15.38 -14.42
CA ASP A 118 -7.19 16.52 -15.14
C ASP A 118 -7.23 16.32 -16.66
N GLN A 119 -6.80 15.16 -17.15
CA GLN A 119 -6.86 14.81 -18.56
C GLN A 119 -8.32 14.68 -19.03
N GLU A 120 -8.69 15.42 -20.06
CA GLU A 120 -10.07 15.44 -20.60
C GLU A 120 -10.54 14.05 -21.05
N ASP A 121 -9.66 13.26 -21.67
CA ASP A 121 -9.99 11.90 -22.10
C ASP A 121 -10.39 10.99 -20.94
N TRP A 122 -9.73 11.13 -19.78
CA TRP A 122 -10.09 10.40 -18.57
C TRP A 122 -11.41 10.90 -17.98
N LEU A 123 -11.60 12.23 -17.92
CA LEU A 123 -12.83 12.85 -17.40
C LEU A 123 -14.06 12.54 -18.25
N GLN A 124 -13.90 12.43 -19.56
CA GLN A 124 -14.97 12.11 -20.52
C GLN A 124 -15.13 10.59 -20.75
N ALA A 125 -14.23 9.76 -20.20
CA ALA A 125 -14.39 8.32 -20.22
C ALA A 125 -15.77 7.94 -19.69
N SER A 126 -16.44 7.07 -20.42
CA SER A 126 -17.87 6.81 -20.21
C SER A 126 -18.20 5.34 -20.17
N PHE A 127 -19.12 5.00 -19.29
CA PHE A 127 -19.60 3.65 -19.05
C PHE A 127 -21.11 3.62 -19.22
N VAL A 128 -21.65 2.47 -19.66
CA VAL A 128 -23.08 2.30 -19.89
C VAL A 128 -23.62 1.32 -18.85
N PHE A 129 -24.66 1.74 -18.13
CA PHE A 129 -25.33 0.94 -17.10
C PHE A 129 -26.84 0.90 -17.34
N PHE A 130 -27.50 -0.09 -16.74
CA PHE A 130 -28.94 -0.06 -16.57
C PHE A 130 -29.29 0.63 -15.24
N ASP A 131 -30.21 1.58 -15.29
CA ASP A 131 -30.81 2.17 -14.09
C ASP A 131 -31.88 1.26 -13.46
N GLU A 132 -32.46 1.68 -12.34
CA GLU A 132 -33.53 0.95 -11.64
C GLU A 132 -34.82 0.82 -12.46
N ASN A 133 -34.98 1.65 -13.50
CA ASN A 133 -36.11 1.66 -14.42
C ASN A 133 -35.83 0.88 -15.72
N ARG A 134 -34.72 0.12 -15.76
CA ARG A 134 -34.26 -0.67 -16.91
C ARG A 134 -33.94 0.16 -18.15
N LYS A 135 -33.56 1.43 -17.97
CA LYS A 135 -33.10 2.29 -19.05
C LYS A 135 -31.58 2.28 -19.11
N LEU A 136 -31.06 2.31 -20.34
CA LEU A 136 -29.62 2.46 -20.57
C LEU A 136 -29.23 3.92 -20.29
N VAL A 137 -28.30 4.11 -19.37
CA VAL A 137 -27.75 5.40 -18.99
C VAL A 137 -26.25 5.39 -19.23
N LYS A 138 -25.76 6.49 -19.81
CA LYS A 138 -24.33 6.72 -20.03
C LYS A 138 -23.80 7.62 -18.92
N CYS A 139 -22.87 7.10 -18.12
CA CYS A 139 -22.23 7.82 -17.01
C CYS A 139 -20.80 8.20 -17.39
N LYS A 140 -20.32 9.36 -16.95
CA LYS A 140 -18.92 9.80 -17.16
C LYS A 140 -18.17 9.87 -15.84
N VAL A 141 -16.86 9.70 -15.89
CA VAL A 141 -15.97 9.80 -14.71
C VAL A 141 -16.13 11.14 -13.99
N LYS A 142 -16.16 12.25 -14.73
CA LYS A 142 -16.30 13.59 -14.12
C LYS A 142 -17.57 13.77 -13.28
N ASP A 143 -18.62 13.01 -13.57
CA ASP A 143 -19.92 13.13 -12.89
C ASP A 143 -19.97 12.31 -11.59
N CYS A 144 -18.92 11.50 -11.30
CA CYS A 144 -18.86 10.63 -10.12
C CYS A 144 -17.70 10.93 -9.16
N LEU A 145 -16.95 12.03 -9.35
CA LEU A 145 -15.79 12.39 -8.50
C LEU A 145 -16.14 12.82 -7.07
N ILE A 146 -17.42 13.15 -6.84
CA ILE A 146 -17.94 13.59 -5.54
C ILE A 146 -19.16 12.72 -5.19
N PRO A 147 -19.06 11.83 -4.19
CA PRO A 147 -20.17 10.96 -3.77
C PRO A 147 -21.49 11.69 -3.51
N GLN A 148 -21.41 12.90 -2.93
CA GLN A 148 -22.56 13.75 -2.61
C GLN A 148 -23.37 14.11 -3.87
N SER A 149 -22.71 14.29 -5.01
CA SER A 149 -23.37 14.58 -6.30
C SER A 149 -24.20 13.40 -6.81
N LEU A 150 -23.91 12.19 -6.34
CA LEU A 150 -24.65 10.97 -6.62
C LEU A 150 -25.70 10.66 -5.54
N GLY A 151 -25.88 11.55 -4.55
CA GLY A 151 -26.92 11.42 -3.53
C GLY A 151 -26.57 10.50 -2.34
N TYR A 152 -25.29 10.17 -2.14
CA TYR A 152 -24.86 9.39 -0.97
C TYR A 152 -23.62 9.97 -0.30
N THR A 153 -23.42 9.60 0.97
CA THR A 153 -22.21 9.93 1.75
C THR A 153 -21.81 8.75 2.63
N PHE A 154 -20.54 8.71 3.02
CA PHE A 154 -20.04 7.77 4.01
C PHE A 154 -19.99 8.40 5.39
N SER A 155 -20.24 7.59 6.41
CA SER A 155 -20.07 7.99 7.81
C SER A 155 -18.60 8.32 8.09
N VAL A 156 -18.36 9.47 8.72
CA VAL A 156 -17.03 9.90 9.17
C VAL A 156 -16.79 9.28 10.55
N GLU A 157 -16.51 7.99 10.58
CA GLU A 157 -16.04 7.38 11.82
C GLU A 157 -14.59 7.79 12.08
N LYS A 158 -14.32 8.28 13.30
CA LYS A 158 -12.94 8.50 13.74
C LYS A 158 -12.26 7.16 13.86
N GLN A 159 -11.40 6.83 12.90
CA GLN A 159 -10.47 5.73 13.08
C GLN A 159 -9.44 6.14 14.14
N ASP A 160 -9.45 5.52 15.32
CA ASP A 160 -8.38 5.67 16.30
C ASP A 160 -7.13 4.95 15.79
N ASN A 161 -6.43 5.56 14.83
CA ASN A 161 -5.21 5.00 14.23
C ASN A 161 -3.94 5.63 14.83
N ALA A 162 -4.06 6.45 15.87
CA ALA A 162 -2.92 7.16 16.47
C ALA A 162 -1.87 6.18 17.02
N HIS A 163 -2.33 5.05 17.56
CA HIS A 163 -1.47 3.98 18.03
C HIS A 163 -0.80 3.21 16.88
N VAL A 164 -1.50 3.01 15.75
CA VAL A 164 -0.97 2.37 14.54
C VAL A 164 0.17 3.19 13.95
N HIS A 165 -0.02 4.51 13.79
CA HIS A 165 1.00 5.41 13.27
C HIS A 165 2.26 5.41 14.14
N ARG A 166 2.11 5.52 15.48
CA ARG A 166 3.25 5.44 16.41
C ARG A 166 3.99 4.11 16.32
N LYS A 167 3.27 2.99 16.19
CA LYS A 167 3.85 1.65 16.10
C LYS A 167 4.59 1.45 14.78
N TYR A 168 4.03 1.92 13.68
CA TYR A 168 4.70 1.99 12.37
C TYR A 168 6.00 2.78 12.43
N LEU A 169 6.00 3.99 13.00
CA LEU A 169 7.21 4.80 13.11
C LEU A 169 8.31 4.09 13.91
N LYS A 170 7.94 3.40 15.01
CA LYS A 170 8.89 2.57 15.78
C LYS A 170 9.45 1.43 14.94
N ARG A 171 8.61 0.68 14.21
CA ARG A 171 9.03 -0.42 13.33
C ARG A 171 9.98 0.08 12.24
N ARG A 172 9.63 1.17 11.54
CA ARG A 172 10.45 1.78 10.49
C ARG A 172 11.82 2.21 11.02
N LYS A 173 11.90 2.76 12.25
CA LYS A 173 13.18 3.10 12.90
C LYS A 173 14.03 1.86 13.15
N THR A 174 13.41 0.77 13.62
CA THR A 174 14.09 -0.51 13.86
C THR A 174 14.55 -1.16 12.55
N GLU A 175 13.74 -1.16 11.50
CA GLU A 175 14.10 -1.68 10.18
C GLU A 175 15.24 -0.88 9.55
N LYS A 176 15.18 0.46 9.59
CA LYS A 176 16.29 1.32 9.16
C LYS A 176 17.57 1.02 9.94
N SER A 177 17.47 0.77 11.25
CA SER A 177 18.61 0.38 12.08
C SER A 177 19.19 -0.98 11.67
N LYS A 178 18.34 -1.97 11.41
CA LYS A 178 18.74 -3.31 10.95
C LYS A 178 19.38 -3.28 9.57
N VAL A 179 18.76 -2.60 8.60
CA VAL A 179 19.32 -2.41 7.25
C VAL A 179 20.65 -1.69 7.34
N ARG A 180 20.74 -0.59 8.10
CA ARG A 180 22.01 0.11 8.33
C ARG A 180 23.05 -0.81 8.94
N SER A 181 22.71 -1.61 9.94
CA SER A 181 23.62 -2.56 10.58
C SER A 181 24.09 -3.64 9.59
N GLN A 182 23.20 -4.16 8.75
CA GLN A 182 23.53 -5.12 7.69
C GLN A 182 24.41 -4.48 6.61
N THR A 183 24.10 -3.28 6.13
CA THR A 183 24.91 -2.55 5.16
C THR A 183 26.31 -2.25 5.71
N LEU A 184 26.40 -1.83 6.97
CA LEU A 184 27.68 -1.58 7.64
C LEU A 184 28.48 -2.88 7.82
N SER A 185 27.83 -3.99 8.17
CA SER A 185 28.45 -5.31 8.21
C SER A 185 28.98 -5.74 6.82
N LEU A 186 28.21 -5.53 5.76
CA LEU A 186 28.60 -5.85 4.37
C LEU A 186 29.78 -4.98 3.89
N LEU A 187 29.84 -3.72 4.32
CA LEU A 187 30.94 -2.80 4.03
C LEU A 187 32.16 -3.00 4.95
N GLY A 188 32.12 -3.97 5.88
CA GLY A 188 33.19 -4.20 6.85
C GLY A 188 33.36 -3.08 7.90
N ILE A 189 32.40 -2.16 7.99
CA ILE A 189 32.43 -1.03 8.92
C ILE A 189 31.79 -1.47 10.23
N ARG A 190 32.62 -1.79 11.23
CA ARG A 190 32.16 -2.06 12.60
C ARG A 190 31.92 -0.74 13.31
N LEU A 191 30.68 -0.44 13.70
CA LEU A 191 30.39 0.68 14.60
C LEU A 191 31.12 0.42 15.93
N LYS A 192 32.16 1.19 16.23
CA LYS A 192 32.74 1.23 17.57
C LYS A 192 31.73 1.96 18.47
N ASN A 193 31.29 1.30 19.54
CA ASN A 193 30.52 1.95 20.60
C ASN A 193 31.37 3.11 21.16
N TRP A 194 30.74 4.27 21.35
CA TRP A 194 31.35 5.52 21.81
C TRP A 194 31.64 5.54 23.33
N GLU A 195 31.36 4.48 24.07
CA GLU A 195 31.66 4.44 25.50
C GLU A 195 33.17 4.19 25.69
N SER A 196 33.83 5.12 26.41
CA SER A 196 35.23 5.09 26.89
C SER A 196 36.28 5.97 26.19
N ARG A 197 36.01 7.26 25.93
CA ARG A 197 37.08 8.28 25.77
C ARG A 197 36.82 9.61 26.51
N SER A 198 36.20 9.56 27.70
CA SER A 198 35.98 10.78 28.51
C SER A 198 37.07 11.08 29.55
N ASN A 199 38.18 10.33 29.57
CA ASN A 199 39.16 10.44 30.66
C ASN A 199 40.58 10.66 30.12
N GLU A 200 40.75 11.67 29.26
CA GLU A 200 42.02 12.33 28.98
C GLU A 200 41.68 13.50 28.05
N TRP A 201 42.38 14.63 28.18
CA TRP A 201 42.13 15.94 27.55
C TRP A 201 41.26 16.89 28.37
N GLY A 202 41.93 17.58 29.30
CA GLY A 202 41.42 18.75 29.96
C GLY A 202 41.24 19.94 29.01
N SER A 203 40.26 20.77 29.38
CA SER A 203 40.25 22.22 29.22
C SER A 203 40.76 22.80 27.88
N ARG A 204 39.90 22.85 26.84
CA ARG A 204 39.87 24.00 25.90
C ARG A 204 38.69 23.95 24.91
N SER A 205 38.04 25.12 24.82
CA SER A 205 37.18 25.72 23.78
C SER A 205 36.26 24.87 22.89
N ASN A 206 35.06 25.43 22.74
CA ASN A 206 33.92 24.99 21.96
C ASN A 206 34.19 25.15 20.44
N ASP A 207 34.79 24.15 19.80
CA ASP A 207 34.86 24.05 18.33
C ASP A 207 34.15 22.79 17.83
N ARG A 208 33.26 22.96 16.85
CA ARG A 208 32.57 21.87 16.16
C ARG A 208 33.60 21.00 15.43
N VAL A 209 33.87 19.81 15.93
CA VAL A 209 34.73 18.83 15.24
C VAL A 209 33.91 18.10 14.18
N SER A 210 34.28 18.34 12.91
CA SER A 210 33.85 17.57 11.75
C SER A 210 34.29 16.11 11.89
N VAL A 211 33.36 15.16 11.72
CA VAL A 211 33.69 13.73 11.70
C VAL A 211 34.28 13.39 10.35
N GLU A 212 35.61 13.33 10.23
CA GLU A 212 36.25 12.69 9.08
C GLU A 212 36.12 11.17 9.22
N ALA A 213 35.37 10.57 8.30
CA ALA A 213 35.34 9.12 8.13
C ALA A 213 36.57 8.70 7.33
N GLU A 214 37.50 8.00 7.97
CA GLU A 214 38.62 7.37 7.28
C GLU A 214 38.11 6.17 6.47
N VAL A 215 37.96 6.36 5.15
CA VAL A 215 37.63 5.31 4.21
C VAL A 215 38.88 4.47 3.97
N VAL A 216 39.01 3.34 4.66
CA VAL A 216 39.98 2.31 4.28
C VAL A 216 39.53 1.72 2.94
N ARG A 217 40.17 2.16 1.84
CA ARG A 217 40.00 1.58 0.51
C ARG A 217 40.52 0.14 0.52
N THR A 218 39.65 -0.83 0.74
CA THR A 218 39.89 -2.19 0.26
C THR A 218 39.65 -2.21 -1.25
N LYS A 219 40.71 -2.44 -2.02
CA LYS A 219 40.62 -2.75 -3.45
C LYS A 219 39.86 -4.06 -3.62
N LEU A 220 38.54 -3.99 -3.81
CA LEU A 220 37.77 -5.09 -4.38
C LEU A 220 38.01 -5.09 -5.89
N ALA A 221 38.81 -6.05 -6.34
CA ALA A 221 38.98 -6.35 -7.75
C ALA A 221 37.61 -6.68 -8.36
N LEU A 222 37.21 -5.91 -9.36
CA LEU A 222 36.03 -6.18 -10.18
C LEU A 222 36.30 -7.44 -11.03
N GLY A 223 35.64 -8.56 -10.66
CA GLY A 223 35.47 -9.72 -11.53
C GLY A 223 34.29 -9.52 -12.51
N PRO A 224 34.29 -10.17 -13.68
CA PRO A 224 33.44 -9.77 -14.80
C PRO A 224 32.00 -10.29 -14.71
N LYS A 225 31.08 -9.38 -15.06
CA LYS A 225 29.79 -9.53 -15.77
C LYS A 225 29.01 -10.84 -15.58
N PHE A 226 27.86 -10.74 -14.90
CA PHE A 226 26.71 -11.62 -15.15
C PHE A 226 25.70 -10.95 -16.07
N GLN A 227 25.41 -11.63 -17.17
CA GLN A 227 24.43 -11.28 -18.20
C GLN A 227 23.01 -11.27 -17.62
N ARG A 228 22.19 -10.35 -18.13
CA ARG A 228 20.72 -10.43 -18.07
C ARG A 228 20.27 -11.69 -18.80
N ILE A 229 19.45 -12.50 -18.13
CA ILE A 229 18.64 -13.53 -18.76
C ILE A 229 17.26 -12.91 -19.01
N ALA A 230 16.80 -13.07 -20.25
CA ALA A 230 15.50 -12.67 -20.76
C ALA A 230 14.35 -13.49 -20.14
#